data_AF-M2Q0L9-F1
#
_entry.id   AF-M2Q0L9-F1
#
_cell.length_a   1.000
_cell.length_b   1.000
_cell.length_c   1.000
_cell.angle_alpha   90.00
_cell.angle_beta   90.00
_cell.angle_gamma   90.00
#
_symmetry.space_group_name_H-M   'P 1'
#
loop_
_entity.id
_entity.type
_entity.pdbx_description
1 polymer ?
#
loop_
_entity_poly.entity_id
_entity_poly.type
_entity_poly.pdbx_seq_one_letter_code
_entity_poly.pdbx_strand_id
1 'polypeptide(L)'
;MTEDVRNKAAEMPRQLKTVRVFLWIQAVLNLLASALVTALAINALDHGDEEAGLALALALLGFVVSLVLAACAIRISRGSAWVRPTVIGVEALAVVLGLISLISGGAITQLIGMGIAIGIIVVLTKPEERAWFTR
;
A
#
# COMPACT_ATOMS: atom_id res chain seq x y z
N MET A 1 30.27 -13.08 -33.36
CA MET A 1 30.48 -13.87 -32.12
C MET A 1 30.45 -12.91 -30.96
N THR A 2 29.29 -12.56 -30.38
CA THR A 2 28.45 -13.34 -29.45
C THR A 2 29.08 -13.45 -28.06
N GLU A 3 28.82 -12.48 -27.16
CA GLU A 3 28.75 -12.77 -25.71
C GLU A 3 28.23 -11.62 -24.82
N ASP A 4 28.19 -10.37 -25.26
CA ASP A 4 27.70 -9.25 -24.40
C ASP A 4 26.16 -9.14 -24.27
N VAL A 5 25.42 -10.11 -24.80
CA VAL A 5 23.95 -10.19 -24.72
C VAL A 5 23.49 -11.14 -23.61
N ARG A 6 24.42 -11.84 -22.95
CA ARG A 6 24.12 -12.89 -21.99
C ARG A 6 24.43 -12.37 -20.59
N ASN A 7 23.39 -12.10 -19.80
CA ASN A 7 23.44 -11.86 -18.35
C ASN A 7 23.47 -10.39 -17.87
N LYS A 8 22.66 -9.50 -18.44
CA LYS A 8 21.93 -8.58 -17.53
C LYS A 8 20.82 -9.40 -16.91
N ALA A 9 21.10 -10.03 -15.77
CA ALA A 9 20.06 -10.51 -14.85
C ALA A 9 18.99 -9.42 -14.85
N ALA A 10 17.80 -9.73 -15.36
CA ALA A 10 16.85 -8.71 -15.75
C ALA A 10 16.65 -7.73 -14.60
N GLU A 11 17.23 -6.54 -14.71
CA GLU A 11 17.32 -5.66 -13.57
C GLU A 11 15.94 -5.04 -13.38
N MET A 12 15.33 -5.30 -12.23
CA MET A 12 14.02 -4.76 -11.88
C MET A 12 14.00 -3.25 -12.16
N PRO A 13 13.02 -2.75 -12.94
CA PRO A 13 12.98 -1.35 -13.32
C PRO A 13 13.09 -0.44 -12.09
N ARG A 14 13.80 0.68 -12.24
CA ARG A 14 14.05 1.62 -11.13
C ARG A 14 12.75 2.12 -10.49
N GLN A 15 11.68 2.24 -11.27
CA GLN A 15 10.39 2.75 -10.78
C GLN A 15 9.69 1.68 -9.90
N LEU A 16 9.71 0.39 -10.27
CA LEU A 16 9.30 -0.71 -9.38
C LEU A 16 10.10 -0.77 -8.06
N LYS A 17 11.40 -0.45 -8.06
CA LYS A 17 12.19 -0.37 -6.81
C LYS A 17 11.66 0.73 -5.90
N THR A 18 11.31 1.89 -6.45
CA THR A 18 10.68 2.99 -5.70
C THR A 18 9.32 2.58 -5.16
N VAL A 19 8.46 1.97 -5.99
CA VAL A 19 7.14 1.46 -5.54
C VAL A 19 7.30 0.45 -4.40
N ARG A 20 8.28 -0.45 -4.48
CA ARG A 20 8.55 -1.41 -3.40
C ARG A 20 8.88 -0.72 -2.09
N VAL A 21 9.75 0.30 -2.11
CA VAL A 21 10.10 1.08 -0.93
C VAL A 21 8.86 1.77 -0.38
N PHE A 22 8.03 2.34 -1.26
CA PHE A 22 6.80 3.00 -0.87
C PHE A 22 5.80 2.07 -0.19
N LEU A 23 5.57 0.88 -0.77
CA LEU A 23 4.71 -0.15 -0.19
C LEU A 23 5.22 -0.61 1.19
N TRP A 24 6.54 -0.71 1.38
CA TRP A 24 7.13 -1.01 2.69
C TRP A 24 6.87 0.10 3.70
N ILE A 25 7.09 1.36 3.30
CA ILE A 25 6.81 2.51 4.16
C ILE A 25 5.32 2.53 4.52
N GLN A 26 4.41 2.37 3.55
CA GLN A 26 2.97 2.30 3.79
C GLN A 26 2.59 1.14 4.70
N ALA A 27 3.17 -0.06 4.52
CA ALA A 27 2.88 -1.20 5.38
C ALA A 27 3.29 -0.93 6.84
N VAL A 28 4.49 -0.38 7.06
CA VAL A 28 4.97 -0.02 8.40
C VAL A 28 4.10 1.08 9.02
N LEU A 29 3.76 2.13 8.27
CA LEU A 29 2.89 3.19 8.76
C LEU A 29 1.48 2.69 9.09
N ASN A 30 0.90 1.84 8.25
CA ASN A 30 -0.40 1.20 8.54
C ASN A 30 -0.31 0.33 9.79
N LEU A 31 0.78 -0.42 9.97
CA LEU A 31 0.98 -1.24 11.16
C LEU A 31 1.03 -0.40 12.44
N LEU A 32 1.80 0.70 12.41
CA LEU A 32 1.92 1.63 13.53
C LEU A 32 0.59 2.32 13.83
N ALA A 33 -0.13 2.77 12.79
CA ALA A 33 -1.44 3.38 12.95
C ALA A 33 -2.45 2.40 13.55
N SER A 34 -2.52 1.16 13.04
CA SER A 34 -3.36 0.10 13.60
C SER A 34 -3.02 -0.20 15.06
N ALA A 35 -1.74 -0.33 15.39
CA ALA A 35 -1.31 -0.57 16.77
C ALA A 35 -1.72 0.59 17.70
N LEU A 36 -1.58 1.84 17.25
CA LEU A 36 -2.01 3.01 18.01
C LEU A 36 -3.53 3.04 18.20
N VAL A 37 -4.31 2.80 17.15
CA VAL A 37 -5.78 2.75 17.22
C VAL A 37 -6.22 1.61 18.14
N THR A 38 -5.58 0.43 18.08
CA THR A 38 -5.85 -0.66 19.03
C THR A 38 -5.58 -0.24 20.47
N ALA A 39 -4.45 0.42 20.75
CA ALA A 39 -4.13 0.87 22.11
C ALA A 39 -5.15 1.89 22.63
N LEU A 40 -5.55 2.84 21.80
CA LEU A 40 -6.59 3.83 22.13
C LEU A 40 -7.96 3.16 22.32
N ALA A 41 -8.31 2.19 21.49
CA ALA A 41 -9.57 1.47 21.58
C ALA A 41 -9.65 0.57 22.81
N ILE A 42 -8.57 -0.13 23.18
CA ILE A 42 -8.52 -0.91 24.43
C ILE A 42 -8.71 0.03 25.62
N ASN A 43 -8.01 1.16 25.63
CA ASN A 43 -8.18 2.15 26.70
C ASN A 43 -9.62 2.70 26.74
N ALA A 44 -10.26 2.96 25.59
CA ALA A 44 -11.65 3.42 25.55
C ALA A 44 -12.65 2.36 26.02
N LEU A 45 -12.43 1.08 25.68
CA LEU A 45 -13.23 -0.06 26.20
C LEU A 45 -13.13 -0.16 27.72
N ASP A 46 -11.95 0.05 28.30
CA ASP A 46 -11.75 0.03 29.76
C ASP A 46 -12.53 1.15 30.47
N HIS A 47 -12.89 2.22 29.74
CA HIS A 47 -13.73 3.32 30.23
C HIS A 47 -15.23 3.15 29.88
N GLY A 48 -15.61 2.02 29.27
CA GLY A 48 -17.00 1.71 28.92
C GLY A 48 -17.52 2.39 27.65
N ASP A 49 -16.62 2.84 26.76
CA ASP A 49 -17.00 3.46 25.49
C ASP A 49 -17.43 2.41 24.46
N GLU A 50 -18.67 2.50 23.99
CA GLU A 50 -19.24 1.57 23.00
C GLU A 50 -18.64 1.77 21.60
N GLU A 51 -18.12 2.96 21.28
CA GLU A 51 -17.50 3.24 19.97
C GLU A 51 -16.15 2.53 19.80
N ALA A 52 -15.55 2.09 20.91
CA ALA A 52 -14.26 1.41 20.91
C ALA A 52 -14.28 0.06 20.17
N GLY A 53 -15.45 -0.60 20.10
CA GLY A 53 -15.62 -1.81 19.28
C GLY A 53 -15.43 -1.53 17.78
N LEU A 54 -15.91 -0.40 17.29
CA LEU A 54 -15.76 0.02 15.90
C LEU A 54 -14.29 0.41 15.61
N ALA A 55 -13.63 1.09 16.55
CA ALA A 55 -12.22 1.41 16.47
C ALA A 55 -11.33 0.14 16.41
N LEU A 56 -11.64 -0.90 17.19
CA LEU A 56 -10.95 -2.19 17.11
C LEU A 56 -11.14 -2.88 15.76
N ALA A 57 -12.36 -2.86 15.21
CA ALA A 57 -12.64 -3.43 13.89
C ALA A 57 -11.83 -2.72 12.80
N LEU A 58 -11.74 -1.38 12.85
CA LEU A 58 -10.89 -0.58 11.96
C LEU A 58 -9.40 -0.92 12.12
N ALA A 59 -8.93 -1.07 13.36
CA ALA A 59 -7.54 -1.42 13.62
C ALA A 59 -7.17 -2.78 13.04
N LEU A 60 -8.04 -3.79 13.21
CA LEU A 60 -7.91 -5.12 12.60
C LEU A 60 -7.86 -5.04 11.07
N LEU A 61 -8.73 -4.24 10.46
CA LEU A 61 -8.71 -4.03 9.01
C LEU A 61 -7.36 -3.41 8.56
N GLY A 62 -6.84 -2.43 9.29
CA GLY A 62 -5.53 -1.84 9.00
C GLY A 62 -4.37 -2.84 9.14
N PHE A 63 -4.43 -3.79 10.10
CA PHE A 63 -3.46 -4.88 10.17
C PHE A 63 -3.51 -5.78 8.93
N VAL A 64 -4.71 -6.13 8.47
CA VAL A 64 -4.89 -6.92 7.23
C VAL A 64 -4.32 -6.18 6.03
N VAL A 65 -4.62 -4.88 5.90
CA VAL A 65 -4.09 -4.05 4.81
C VAL A 65 -2.55 -3.98 4.87
N SER A 66 -1.97 -3.79 6.05
CA SER A 66 -0.51 -3.80 6.25
C SER A 66 0.12 -5.11 5.79
N LEU A 67 -0.47 -6.26 6.15
CA LEU A 67 0.01 -7.58 5.72
C LEU A 67 -0.10 -7.76 4.20
N VAL A 68 -1.20 -7.30 3.59
CA VAL A 68 -1.39 -7.37 2.13
C VAL A 68 -0.34 -6.51 1.41
N LEU A 69 -0.08 -5.29 1.88
CA LEU A 69 0.93 -4.39 1.33
C LEU A 69 2.34 -4.97 1.48
N ALA A 70 2.69 -5.54 2.63
CA ALA A 70 3.97 -6.21 2.85
C ALA A 70 4.13 -7.43 1.91
N ALA A 71 3.08 -8.25 1.76
CA ALA A 71 3.10 -9.37 0.83
C ALA A 71 3.27 -8.92 -0.62
N CYS A 72 2.63 -7.81 -1.01
CA CYS A 72 2.82 -7.18 -2.31
C CYS A 72 4.25 -6.67 -2.50
N ALA A 73 4.84 -6.00 -1.51
CA ALA A 73 6.22 -5.51 -1.56
C ALA A 73 7.26 -6.65 -1.70
N ILE A 74 7.00 -7.81 -1.10
CA ILE A 74 7.86 -8.99 -1.27
C ILE A 74 7.67 -9.59 -2.67
N ARG A 75 6.41 -9.77 -3.11
CA ARG A 75 6.07 -10.42 -4.38
C ARG A 75 6.36 -9.55 -5.61
N ILE A 76 6.42 -8.23 -5.49
CA ILE A 76 6.80 -7.33 -6.60
C ILE A 76 8.22 -7.64 -7.09
N SER A 77 9.10 -8.07 -6.17
CA SER A 77 10.47 -8.50 -6.48
C SER A 77 10.53 -9.82 -7.25
N ARG A 78 9.43 -10.60 -7.23
CA ARG A 78 9.28 -11.88 -7.94
C ARG A 78 8.53 -11.75 -9.28
N GLY A 79 8.11 -10.54 -9.69
CA GLY A 79 7.41 -10.35 -10.96
C GLY A 79 6.01 -10.97 -11.01
N SER A 80 5.36 -11.20 -9.87
CA SER A 80 4.07 -11.91 -9.85
C SER A 80 2.92 -11.05 -10.40
N ALA A 81 2.23 -11.54 -11.44
CA ALA A 81 1.11 -10.86 -12.11
C ALA A 81 -0.06 -10.47 -11.19
N TRP A 82 -0.23 -11.16 -10.06
CA TRP A 82 -1.29 -10.90 -9.08
C TRP A 82 -1.07 -9.62 -8.27
N VAL A 83 0.17 -9.11 -8.19
CA VAL A 83 0.48 -7.92 -7.37
C VAL A 83 -0.17 -6.66 -7.96
N ARG A 84 -0.23 -6.55 -9.29
CA ARG A 84 -0.79 -5.35 -9.96
C ARG A 84 -2.26 -5.10 -9.61
N PRO A 85 -3.20 -6.04 -9.84
CA PRO A 85 -4.60 -5.79 -9.52
C PRO A 85 -4.82 -5.57 -8.02
N THR A 86 -4.07 -6.26 -7.15
CA THR A 86 -4.16 -6.06 -5.69
C THR A 86 -3.70 -4.68 -5.26
N VAL A 87 -2.52 -4.23 -5.69
CA VAL A 87 -2.00 -2.91 -5.32
C VAL A 87 -2.88 -1.81 -5.90
N ILE A 88 -3.32 -1.92 -7.17
CA ILE A 88 -4.25 -0.96 -7.76
C ILE A 88 -5.56 -0.90 -6.95
N GLY A 89 -6.10 -2.04 -6.53
CA GLY A 89 -7.30 -2.08 -5.70
C GLY A 89 -7.11 -1.40 -4.34
N VAL A 90 -6.01 -1.67 -3.65
CA VAL A 90 -5.69 -1.06 -2.35
C VAL A 90 -5.45 0.45 -2.49
N GLU A 91 -4.68 0.89 -3.47
CA GLU A 91 -4.42 2.30 -3.72
C GLU A 91 -5.68 3.05 -4.18
N ALA A 92 -6.52 2.44 -5.02
CA ALA A 92 -7.80 3.02 -5.41
C ALA A 92 -8.73 3.20 -4.21
N LEU A 93 -8.78 2.21 -3.31
CA LEU A 93 -9.54 2.32 -2.07
C LEU A 93 -8.98 3.44 -1.19
N ALA A 94 -7.65 3.56 -1.07
CA ALA A 94 -7.01 4.64 -0.31
C ALA A 94 -7.35 6.03 -0.89
N VAL A 95 -7.39 6.16 -2.22
CA VAL A 95 -7.82 7.40 -2.89
C VAL A 95 -9.28 7.73 -2.60
N VAL A 96 -10.18 6.75 -2.67
CA VAL A 96 -11.61 6.96 -2.39
C VAL A 96 -11.83 7.35 -0.94
N LEU A 97 -11.20 6.64 0.00
CA LEU A 97 -11.28 6.98 1.42
C LEU A 97 -10.68 8.36 1.71
N GLY A 98 -9.57 8.69 1.04
CA GLY A 98 -8.95 10.01 1.12
C GLY A 98 -9.86 11.13 0.65
N LEU A 99 -10.57 10.90 -0.46
CA LEU A 99 -11.53 11.85 -1.02
C LEU A 99 -12.73 12.04 -0.08
N ILE A 100 -13.28 10.95 0.47
CA ILE A 100 -14.37 11.02 1.44
C ILE A 100 -13.93 11.82 2.68
N SER A 101 -12.73 11.53 3.20
CA SER A 101 -12.19 12.25 4.36
C SER A 101 -12.04 13.74 4.07
N LEU A 102 -11.51 14.11 2.90
CA LEU A 102 -11.33 15.52 2.51
C LEU A 102 -12.66 16.27 2.42
N ILE A 103 -13.70 15.66 1.84
CA ILE A 103 -15.04 16.26 1.72
C ILE A 103 -15.70 16.41 3.11
N SER A 104 -15.44 15.48 4.02
CA SER A 104 -15.92 15.52 5.41
C SER A 104 -15.14 16.48 6.32
N GLY A 105 -14.28 17.35 5.77
CA GLY A 105 -13.49 18.32 6.55
C GLY A 105 -12.19 17.76 7.14
N GLY A 106 -11.72 16.64 6.61
CA GLY A 106 -10.46 16.01 6.99
C GLY A 106 -9.22 16.84 6.64
N ALA A 107 -8.07 16.40 7.15
CA ALA A 107 -6.81 17.13 6.99
C ALA A 107 -6.34 17.21 5.53
N ILE A 108 -5.86 18.38 5.10
CA ILE A 108 -5.28 18.60 3.76
C ILE A 108 -4.12 17.64 3.47
N THR A 109 -3.43 17.14 4.51
CA THR A 109 -2.38 16.11 4.39
C THR A 109 -2.85 14.83 3.71
N GLN A 110 -4.15 14.54 3.69
CA GLN A 110 -4.77 13.45 2.94
C GLN A 110 -4.47 13.52 1.44
N LEU A 111 -4.32 14.74 0.88
CA LEU A 111 -3.96 14.95 -0.54
C LEU A 111 -2.58 14.38 -0.88
N ILE A 112 -1.64 14.40 0.07
CA ILE A 112 -0.29 13.85 -0.14
C ILE A 112 -0.40 12.33 -0.31
N GLY A 113 -1.15 11.67 0.58
CA GLY A 113 -1.42 10.24 0.50
C GLY A 113 -2.12 9.84 -0.81
N MET A 114 -3.12 10.61 -1.23
CA MET A 114 -3.80 10.40 -2.51
C MET A 114 -2.86 10.57 -3.71
N GLY A 115 -2.02 11.62 -3.73
CA GLY A 115 -1.08 11.87 -4.81
C GLY A 115 -0.06 10.73 -4.97
N ILE A 116 0.44 10.22 -3.84
CA ILE A 116 1.29 9.03 -3.79
C ILE A 116 0.57 7.82 -4.39
N ALA A 117 -0.66 7.55 -3.95
CA ALA A 117 -1.44 6.41 -4.39
C ALA A 117 -1.68 6.43 -5.91
N ILE A 118 -2.04 7.60 -6.44
CA ILE A 118 -2.18 7.83 -7.88
C ILE A 118 -0.85 7.59 -8.59
N GLY A 119 0.27 8.08 -8.04
CA GLY A 119 1.61 7.85 -8.58
C GLY A 119 1.94 6.36 -8.70
N ILE A 120 1.64 5.57 -7.66
CA ILE A 120 1.84 4.12 -7.66
C ILE A 120 0.99 3.45 -8.74
N ILE A 121 -0.30 3.81 -8.87
CA ILE A 121 -1.19 3.29 -9.91
C ILE A 121 -0.64 3.61 -11.31
N VAL A 122 -0.23 4.86 -11.55
CA VAL A 122 0.30 5.28 -12.86
C VAL A 122 1.57 4.50 -13.21
N VAL A 123 2.51 4.37 -12.28
CA VAL A 123 3.75 3.60 -12.47
C VAL A 123 3.42 2.14 -12.81
N LEU A 124 2.54 1.50 -12.03
CA LEU A 124 2.13 0.13 -12.27
C LEU A 124 1.34 -0.06 -13.57
N THR A 125 0.79 0.99 -14.16
CA THR A 125 0.04 0.94 -15.43
C THR A 125 0.94 1.07 -16.65
N LYS A 126 2.17 1.59 -16.50
CA LYS A 126 3.11 1.81 -17.61
C LYS A 126 3.50 0.49 -18.32
N PRO A 127 3.54 0.47 -19.66
CA PRO A 127 3.77 -0.75 -20.43
C PRO A 127 5.14 -1.40 -20.16
N GLU A 128 6.18 -0.61 -19.89
CA GLU A 128 7.52 -1.09 -19.50
C GLU A 128 7.48 -1.92 -18.21
N GLU A 129 6.67 -1.48 -17.25
CA GLU A 129 6.51 -2.15 -15.96
C GLU A 129 5.59 -3.35 -16.09
N ARG A 130 4.57 -3.30 -16.97
CA ARG A 130 3.72 -4.47 -17.30
C ARG A 130 4.53 -5.66 -17.77
N ALA A 131 5.55 -5.41 -18.60
CA ALA A 131 6.40 -6.44 -19.18
C ALA A 131 7.21 -7.21 -18.12
N TRP A 132 7.44 -6.62 -16.93
CA TRP A 132 8.10 -7.29 -15.81
C TRP A 132 7.21 -8.36 -15.15
N PHE A 133 5.90 -8.14 -15.14
CA PHE A 133 4.93 -9.03 -14.48
C PHE A 133 4.37 -10.14 -15.39
N THR A 134 4.66 -10.08 -16.69
CA THR A 134 4.27 -11.07 -17.71
C THR A 134 5.44 -11.94 -18.16
N ARG A 135 6.54 -11.97 -17.41
CA ARG A 135 7.69 -12.86 -17.66
C ARG A 135 7.50 -14.23 -17.04
#